data_AF-A0A1L3Q4L8-F1
#
_entry.id   AF-A0A1L3Q4L8-F1
#
_cell.length_a   1.000
_cell.length_b   1.000
_cell.length_c   1.000
_cell.angle_alpha   90.00
_cell.angle_beta   90.00
_cell.angle_gamma   90.00
#
_symmetry.space_group_name_H-M   'P 1'
#
loop_
_entity.id
_entity.type
_entity.pdbx_description
1 polymer ?
#
loop_
_entity_poly.entity_id
_entity_poly.type
_entity_poly.pdbx_seq_one_letter_code
_entity_poly.pdbx_strand_id
1 'polypeptide(L)'
;MDAETLLIVGQYHGNPASLTFFDSEGQQQLSIWMNVVFHDKPKKSSLKNSMPPIKGGGGLAGLLGGLLPESDNKSRCLIQVTDDLMSFYCNGNNLFNLKVKGFKTTAD
;
A
#
# COMPACT_ATOMS: atom_id res chain seq x y z
N MET A 1 17.08 -4.57 -14.15
CA MET A 1 16.34 -5.83 -13.91
C MET A 1 15.17 -5.43 -13.06
N ASP A 2 13.97 -5.57 -13.59
CA ASP A 2 12.75 -5.27 -12.83
C ASP A 2 12.71 -6.23 -11.64
N ALA A 3 12.92 -5.71 -10.43
CA ALA A 3 12.85 -6.51 -9.23
C ALA A 3 11.40 -6.94 -9.04
N GLU A 4 11.11 -8.21 -9.33
CA GLU A 4 9.78 -8.77 -9.15
C GLU A 4 9.47 -8.80 -7.66
N THR A 5 8.56 -7.92 -7.23
CA THR A 5 8.14 -7.82 -5.83
C THR A 5 6.88 -8.63 -5.64
N LEU A 6 6.93 -9.64 -4.77
CA LEU A 6 5.76 -10.41 -4.37
C LEU A 6 5.08 -9.74 -3.18
N LEU A 7 3.79 -9.42 -3.32
CA LEU A 7 2.95 -8.96 -2.23
C LEU A 7 2.04 -10.10 -1.75
N ILE A 8 2.17 -10.46 -0.47
CA ILE A 8 1.25 -11.36 0.23
C ILE A 8 0.31 -10.54 1.11
N VAL A 9 -1.00 -10.78 0.96
CA VAL A 9 -2.02 -10.22 1.85
C VAL A 9 -2.41 -11.27 2.89
N GLY A 10 -2.00 -11.06 4.13
CA GLY A 10 -2.35 -11.93 5.25
C GLY A 10 -3.73 -11.59 5.82
N GLN A 11 -4.39 -12.58 6.42
CA GLN A 11 -5.73 -12.42 7.00
C GLN A 11 -5.79 -12.84 8.47
N TYR A 12 -6.70 -12.21 9.22
CA TYR A 12 -7.06 -12.57 10.58
C TYR A 12 -8.59 -12.57 10.72
N HIS A 13 -9.17 -13.72 11.06
CA HIS A 13 -10.63 -13.94 11.16
C HIS A 13 -11.41 -13.49 9.92
N GLY A 14 -10.90 -13.79 8.73
CA GLY A 14 -11.52 -13.44 7.45
C GLY A 14 -11.25 -12.02 6.96
N ASN A 15 -10.53 -11.20 7.73
CA ASN A 15 -10.23 -9.81 7.37
C ASN A 15 -8.77 -9.64 6.95
N PRO A 16 -8.46 -8.85 5.90
CA PRO A 16 -7.08 -8.47 5.61
C PRO A 16 -6.46 -7.78 6.81
N ALA A 17 -5.31 -8.28 7.26
CA ALA A 17 -4.65 -7.88 8.49
C ALA A 17 -3.17 -7.55 8.30
N SER A 18 -2.56 -8.01 7.21
CA SER A 18 -1.17 -7.67 6.89
C SER A 18 -0.90 -7.58 5.40
N LEU A 19 0.12 -6.80 5.07
CA LEU A 19 0.74 -6.71 3.76
C LEU A 19 2.23 -7.02 3.92
N THR A 20 2.70 -8.08 3.27
CA THR A 20 4.12 -8.46 3.33
C THR A 20 4.71 -8.51 1.93
N PHE A 21 5.80 -7.76 1.73
CA PHE A 21 6.54 -7.63 0.49
C PHE A 21 7.79 -8.51 0.54
N PHE A 22 8.02 -9.26 -0.52
CA PHE A 22 9.20 -10.10 -0.71
C PHE A 22 9.89 -9.73 -2.03
N ASP A 23 11.21 -9.87 -2.05
CA ASP A 23 11.97 -9.79 -3.29
C ASP A 23 11.95 -11.12 -4.06
N SER A 24 12.64 -11.14 -5.21
CA SER A 24 12.75 -12.30 -6.08
C SER A 24 13.50 -13.49 -5.46
N GLU A 25 14.24 -13.27 -4.38
CA GLU A 25 14.93 -14.34 -3.63
C GLU A 25 14.06 -14.90 -2.49
N GLY A 26 12.88 -14.32 -2.27
CA GLY A 26 11.98 -14.69 -1.19
C GLY A 26 12.35 -14.07 0.16
N GLN A 27 13.24 -13.07 0.19
CA GLN A 27 13.55 -12.34 1.41
C GLN A 27 12.46 -11.32 1.69
N GLN A 28 11.98 -11.28 2.94
CA GLN A 28 11.00 -10.29 3.36
C GLN A 28 11.63 -8.89 3.37
N GLN A 29 11.05 -7.96 2.63
CA GLN A 29 11.52 -6.57 2.59
C GLN A 29 10.76 -5.69 3.58
N LEU A 30 9.44 -5.88 3.67
CA LEU A 30 8.56 -5.08 4.51
C LEU A 30 7.35 -5.90 4.92
N SER A 31 6.99 -5.88 6.20
CA SER A 31 5.70 -6.38 6.68
C SER A 31 4.95 -5.29 7.41
N ILE A 32 3.70 -5.06 7.03
CA ILE A 32 2.82 -4.03 7.59
C ILE A 32 1.64 -4.74 8.25
N TRP A 33 1.37 -4.48 9.53
CA TRP A 33 0.15 -4.90 10.20
C TRP A 33 -0.88 -3.78 10.14
N MET A 34 -2.09 -4.09 9.71
CA MET A 34 -3.11 -3.06 9.45
C MET A 34 -4.53 -3.56 9.67
N ASN A 35 -5.45 -2.60 9.82
CA ASN A 35 -6.87 -2.85 9.69
C ASN A 35 -7.41 -2.09 8.49
N VAL A 36 -8.24 -2.74 7.67
CA VAL A 36 -8.96 -2.06 6.58
C VAL A 36 -10.14 -1.28 7.15
N VAL A 37 -10.29 -0.04 6.73
CA VAL A 37 -11.40 0.84 7.09
C VAL A 37 -12.07 1.34 5.82
N PHE A 38 -13.33 0.97 5.63
CA PHE A 38 -14.16 1.48 4.56
C PHE A 38 -15.05 2.61 5.09
N HIS A 39 -15.03 3.76 4.43
CA HIS A 39 -15.90 4.90 4.80
C HIS A 39 -17.30 4.79 4.19
N ASP A 40 -17.43 4.03 3.11
CA ASP A 40 -18.65 3.80 2.35
C ASP A 40 -18.64 2.37 1.80
N LYS A 41 -19.75 1.95 1.16
CA LYS A 41 -19.75 0.73 0.34
C LYS A 41 -18.59 0.78 -0.68
N PRO A 42 -17.89 -0.34 -0.95
CA PRO A 42 -16.74 -0.36 -1.85
C PRO A 42 -17.07 0.29 -3.20
N LYS A 43 -16.41 1.41 -3.51
CA LYS A 43 -16.59 2.12 -4.78
C LYS A 43 -15.61 1.57 -5.80
N LYS A 44 -16.13 1.10 -6.94
CA LYS A 44 -15.28 0.66 -8.06
C LYS A 44 -14.82 1.88 -8.85
N SER A 45 -13.53 1.93 -9.16
CA SER A 45 -12.99 2.84 -10.17
C SER A 45 -12.98 2.16 -11.54
N SER A 46 -13.32 2.90 -12.59
CA SER A 46 -13.19 2.43 -13.99
C SER A 46 -11.81 2.69 -14.58
N LEU A 47 -10.89 3.31 -13.83
CA LEU A 47 -9.52 3.56 -14.25
C LEU A 47 -8.78 2.23 -14.41
N LYS A 48 -8.38 1.94 -15.65
CA LYS A 48 -7.48 0.83 -15.98
C LYS A 48 -6.07 1.40 -16.18
N ASN A 49 -5.07 0.68 -15.69
CA ASN A 49 -3.67 0.79 -16.10
C ASN A 49 -2.88 2.05 -15.68
N SER A 50 -3.18 2.70 -14.56
CA SER A 50 -2.27 3.71 -13.98
C SER A 50 -1.90 3.32 -12.55
N MET A 51 -0.60 3.19 -12.25
CA MET A 51 -0.12 3.07 -10.88
C MET A 51 -0.33 4.43 -10.18
N PRO A 52 -1.11 4.50 -9.08
CA PRO A 52 -1.32 5.76 -8.38
C PRO A 52 0.00 6.25 -7.75
N PRO A 53 0.30 7.55 -7.80
CA PRO A 53 1.39 8.13 -7.03
C PRO A 53 1.23 7.86 -5.55
N ILE A 54 2.37 7.66 -4.90
CA ILE A 54 2.49 7.64 -3.45
C ILE A 54 2.91 9.05 -3.03
N LYS A 55 2.13 9.67 -2.16
CA LYS A 55 2.50 10.94 -1.50
C LYS A 55 2.45 10.75 -0.01
N GLY A 56 3.41 11.32 0.70
CA GLY A 56 3.46 11.11 2.13
C GLY A 56 4.80 11.49 2.71
N GLY A 57 4.90 11.28 4.02
CA GLY A 57 6.13 11.38 4.78
C GLY A 57 6.20 10.26 5.80
N GLY A 58 7.35 10.14 6.47
CA GLY A 58 7.61 9.06 7.41
C GLY A 58 8.37 7.89 6.77
N GLY A 59 8.77 6.94 7.62
CA GLY A 59 9.57 5.79 7.20
C GLY A 59 8.81 4.89 6.22
N LEU A 60 7.51 4.68 6.46
CA LEU A 60 6.71 3.79 5.63
C LEU A 60 6.54 4.31 4.20
N ALA A 61 6.36 5.62 4.02
CA ALA A 61 6.24 6.22 2.70
C ALA A 61 7.52 6.03 1.87
N GLY A 62 8.69 6.19 2.49
CA GLY A 62 9.98 5.96 1.84
C GLY A 62 10.19 4.50 1.44
N LEU A 63 9.87 3.56 2.35
CA LEU A 63 9.99 2.12 2.08
C LEU A 63 9.10 1.68 0.91
N LEU A 64 7.84 2.14 0.88
CA LEU A 64 6.92 1.81 -0.21
C LEU A 64 7.34 2.42 -1.55
N GLY A 65 7.93 3.62 -1.54
CA GLY A 65 8.46 4.26 -2.75
C GLY A 65 9.60 3.48 -3.41
N GLY A 66 10.36 2.70 -2.63
CA GLY A 66 11.41 1.82 -3.16
C GLY A 66 10.90 0.45 -3.61
N LEU A 67 9.77 -0.02 -3.08
CA LEU A 67 9.22 -1.35 -3.36
C LEU A 67 8.18 -1.39 -4.47
N LEU A 68 7.45 -0.28 -4.67
CA LEU A 68 6.38 -0.22 -5.66
C LEU A 68 6.89 0.35 -7.00
N PRO A 69 6.32 -0.09 -8.13
CA PRO A 69 6.67 0.47 -9.44
C PRO A 69 6.47 1.98 -9.51
N GLU A 70 7.21 2.63 -10.41
CA GLU A 70 7.05 4.06 -10.65
C GLU A 70 5.60 4.42 -10.98
N SER A 71 5.14 5.49 -10.35
CA SER A 71 3.76 5.96 -10.51
C SER A 71 3.55 6.74 -11.80
N ASP A 72 2.32 6.68 -12.33
CA ASP A 72 1.91 7.59 -13.38
C ASP A 72 1.51 8.95 -12.77
N ASN A 73 2.32 9.97 -13.01
CA ASN A 73 2.08 11.35 -12.55
C ASN A 73 0.78 11.96 -13.08
N LYS A 74 0.14 11.36 -14.11
CA LYS A 74 -1.17 11.79 -14.64
C LYS A 74 -2.34 11.03 -14.01
N SER A 75 -2.08 10.15 -13.04
CA SER A 75 -3.14 9.39 -12.37
C SER A 75 -4.10 10.32 -11.62
N ARG A 76 -5.40 10.03 -11.73
CA ARG A 76 -6.45 10.65 -10.91
C ARG A 76 -6.60 9.96 -9.55
N CYS A 77 -5.83 8.92 -9.30
CA CYS A 77 -5.76 8.22 -8.04
C CYS A 77 -4.49 8.57 -7.29
N LEU A 78 -4.50 8.42 -5.97
CA LEU A 78 -3.40 8.77 -5.08
C LEU A 78 -3.42 7.84 -3.88
N ILE A 79 -2.24 7.36 -3.48
CA ILE A 79 -2.04 6.71 -2.18
C ILE A 79 -1.36 7.74 -1.29
N GLN A 80 -2.06 8.17 -0.24
CA GLN A 80 -1.48 9.03 0.79
C GLN A 80 -0.95 8.16 1.94
N VAL A 81 0.32 8.30 2.29
CA VAL A 81 0.99 7.44 3.28
C VAL A 81 1.57 8.26 4.41
N THR A 82 1.36 7.75 5.62
CA THR A 82 1.98 8.13 6.88
C THR A 82 2.28 6.83 7.64
N ASP A 83 3.06 6.90 8.72
CA ASP A 83 3.46 5.69 9.46
C ASP A 83 2.27 4.97 10.15
N ASP A 84 1.16 5.66 10.40
CA ASP A 84 -0.04 5.15 11.06
C ASP A 84 -1.26 4.99 10.13
N LEU A 85 -1.21 5.55 8.92
CA LEU A 85 -2.34 5.57 8.00
C LEU A 85 -1.92 5.53 6.53
N MET A 86 -2.62 4.69 5.78
CA MET A 86 -2.59 4.67 4.32
C MET A 86 -3.99 4.98 3.78
N SER A 87 -4.13 6.01 2.96
CA SER A 87 -5.41 6.44 2.41
C SER A 87 -5.41 6.37 0.89
N PHE A 88 -6.43 5.72 0.33
CA PHE A 88 -6.54 5.49 -1.10
C PHE A 88 -7.60 6.43 -1.67
N TYR A 89 -7.17 7.38 -2.49
CA TYR A 89 -8.04 8.36 -3.13
C TYR A 89 -8.15 8.10 -4.62
N CYS A 90 -9.32 8.34 -5.21
CA CYS A 90 -9.50 8.41 -6.66
C CYS A 90 -10.55 9.47 -7.02
N ASN A 91 -10.22 10.35 -7.97
CA ASN A 91 -11.06 11.49 -8.37
C ASN A 91 -11.50 12.33 -7.15
N GLY A 92 -10.59 12.54 -6.19
CA GLY A 92 -10.85 13.28 -4.95
C GLY A 92 -11.66 12.51 -3.88
N ASN A 93 -12.17 11.32 -4.18
CA ASN A 93 -12.93 10.51 -3.21
C ASN A 93 -12.01 9.55 -2.47
N ASN A 94 -12.13 9.48 -1.15
CA ASN A 94 -11.51 8.41 -0.36
C ASN A 94 -12.27 7.09 -0.61
N LEU A 95 -11.56 6.08 -1.14
CA LEU A 95 -12.10 4.76 -1.42
C LEU A 95 -12.08 3.88 -0.16
N PHE A 96 -10.93 3.83 0.50
CA PHE A 96 -10.71 3.11 1.75
C PHE A 96 -9.40 3.57 2.39
N ASN A 97 -9.26 3.23 3.66
CA ASN A 97 -8.05 3.44 4.43
C ASN A 97 -7.51 2.11 4.95
N LEU A 98 -6.19 2.03 5.13
CA LEU A 98 -5.53 1.04 5.95
C LEU A 98 -4.99 1.75 7.18
N LYS A 99 -5.52 1.44 8.36
CA LYS A 99 -4.96 1.92 9.63
C LYS A 99 -3.79 1.03 9.99
N VAL A 100 -2.58 1.59 9.94
CA VAL A 100 -1.35 0.86 10.24
C VAL A 100 -1.21 0.73 11.76
N LYS A 101 -0.94 -0.49 12.21
CA LYS A 101 -0.67 -0.81 13.62
C LYS A 101 0.81 -0.89 13.92
N GLY A 102 1.60 -1.13 12.89
CA GLY A 102 3.05 -1.14 12.91
C GLY A 102 3.56 -1.73 11.60
N PHE A 103 4.86 -1.60 11.38
CA PHE A 103 5.54 -2.25 10.28
C PHE A 103 6.94 -2.68 10.73
N LYS A 104 7.51 -3.64 10.02
CA LYS A 104 8.86 -4.14 10.27
C LYS A 104 9.61 -4.32 8.96
N THR A 105 10.88 -3.94 8.96
CA THR A 105 11.84 -4.23 7.89
C THR A 105 12.77 -5.36 8.27
N THR A 106 13.47 -5.95 7.30
CA THR A 106 14.48 -6.99 7.53
C THR A 106 15.69 -6.50 8.34
N ALA A 107 15.89 -5.17 8.44
CA ALA A 107 17.03 -4.56 9.12
C ALA A 107 16.90 -4.42 10.65
N ASP A 108 15.79 -4.88 11.26
CA ASP A 108 15.54 -4.76 12.72
C ASP A 108 15.39 -6.12 13.44
#